data_AF-A0A831VLJ0-F1
#
_entry.id   AF-A0A831VLJ0-F1
#
_cell.length_a   1.000
_cell.length_b   1.000
_cell.length_c   1.000
_cell.angle_alpha   90.00
_cell.angle_beta   90.00
_cell.angle_gamma   90.00
#
_symmetry.space_group_name_H-M   'P 1'
#
loop_
_entity.id
_entity.type
_entity.pdbx_description
1 polymer ?
#
loop_
_entity_poly.entity_id
_entity_poly.type
_entity_poly.pdbx_seq_one_letter_code
_entity_poly.pdbx_strand_id
1 'polypeptide(L)'
;MSELLFEIGIEEIPAGYIQPALQFLEQAVCKQFEALGLRCGQVRTVGTPRRLTLAVADLQTRQPDRRVEHTGPAKKAGFDADGNPSRAALGFARSRGVAVEDLQVTATPKGEYLVAVEDIKGLETKALLPEILAGLIRDLPFPKSMRWGRGQISFARPILWLLALYGGEVVDFSIEETKSGAVTRGHRFMAPAEITVTGFEDYLERLRQHSVLADPVERRAAVIAEVSRVVRERAGGEGAEPVLDEKLVDQVTFLVEIPWGVCGSFDEKFLELPEEVLITSM
;
A
#
# COMPACT_ATOMS: atom_id res chain seq x y z
N MET A 1 13.97 12.81 -7.51
CA MET A 1 12.69 12.26 -7.00
C MET A 1 12.19 11.28 -8.03
N SER A 2 11.55 10.19 -7.62
CA SER A 2 11.20 9.08 -8.50
C SER A 2 9.83 8.51 -8.12
N GLU A 3 9.12 7.97 -9.09
CA GLU A 3 7.85 7.26 -8.87
C GLU A 3 8.11 5.87 -8.27
N LEU A 4 7.31 5.47 -7.28
CA LEU A 4 7.18 4.08 -6.82
C LEU A 4 5.84 3.52 -7.31
N LEU A 5 5.87 2.38 -7.98
CA LEU A 5 4.68 1.59 -8.32
C LEU A 5 4.81 0.21 -7.67
N PHE A 6 3.80 -0.20 -6.92
CA PHE A 6 3.77 -1.48 -6.23
C PHE A 6 2.40 -2.15 -6.36
N GLU A 7 2.36 -3.37 -6.88
CA GLU A 7 1.15 -4.19 -7.01
C GLU A 7 1.35 -5.54 -6.33
N ILE A 8 0.32 -5.95 -5.58
CA ILE A 8 0.18 -7.29 -5.02
C ILE A 8 -0.90 -8.00 -5.83
N GLY A 9 -0.48 -8.91 -6.72
CA GLY A 9 -1.37 -9.76 -7.48
C GLY A 9 -1.83 -10.96 -6.68
N ILE A 10 -3.14 -11.19 -6.62
CA ILE A 10 -3.76 -12.16 -5.71
C ILE A 10 -4.83 -12.99 -6.40
N GLU A 11 -5.11 -14.18 -5.86
CA GLU A 11 -6.40 -14.81 -6.13
C GLU A 11 -7.55 -13.95 -5.59
N GLU A 12 -8.75 -14.16 -6.12
CA GLU A 12 -9.90 -13.30 -5.87
C GLU A 12 -10.25 -13.18 -4.37
N ILE A 13 -10.27 -11.95 -3.85
CA ILE A 13 -10.66 -11.61 -2.48
C ILE A 13 -12.07 -11.01 -2.42
N PRO A 14 -12.76 -11.10 -1.27
CA PRO A 14 -14.08 -10.48 -1.11
C PRO A 14 -14.06 -8.96 -1.33
N ALA A 15 -15.10 -8.42 -1.98
CA ALA A 15 -15.23 -6.98 -2.26
C ALA A 15 -15.01 -6.08 -1.03
N GLY A 16 -15.60 -6.45 0.10
CA GLY A 16 -15.47 -5.70 1.35
C GLY A 16 -14.05 -5.65 1.94
N TYR A 17 -13.09 -6.43 1.41
CA TYR A 17 -11.70 -6.44 1.89
C TYR A 17 -10.83 -5.43 1.13
N ILE A 18 -11.24 -5.00 -0.08
CA ILE A 18 -10.40 -4.25 -1.00
C ILE A 18 -10.25 -2.80 -0.54
N GLN A 19 -11.35 -2.07 -0.35
CA GLN A 19 -11.31 -0.66 0.07
C GLN A 19 -10.53 -0.46 1.39
N PRO A 20 -10.74 -1.25 2.47
CA PRO A 20 -9.94 -1.12 3.68
C PRO A 20 -8.46 -1.43 3.47
N ALA A 21 -8.13 -2.40 2.61
CA ALA A 21 -6.74 -2.74 2.30
C ALA A 21 -6.03 -1.62 1.53
N LEU A 22 -6.71 -0.97 0.58
CA LEU A 22 -6.18 0.19 -0.15
C LEU A 22 -5.92 1.38 0.79
N GLN A 23 -6.87 1.67 1.68
CA GLN A 23 -6.72 2.72 2.70
C GLN A 23 -5.56 2.42 3.65
N PHE A 24 -5.40 1.16 4.05
CA PHE A 24 -4.28 0.72 4.88
C PHE A 24 -2.94 0.94 4.16
N LEU A 25 -2.81 0.53 2.89
CA LEU A 25 -1.57 0.69 2.13
C LEU A 25 -1.14 2.15 2.05
N GLU A 26 -2.08 3.05 1.76
CA GLU A 26 -1.83 4.49 1.73
C GLU A 26 -1.33 5.02 3.07
N GLN A 27 -2.04 4.72 4.17
CA GLN A 27 -1.68 5.21 5.51
C GLN A 27 -0.35 4.62 6.00
N ALA A 28 -0.15 3.32 5.79
CA ALA A 28 1.03 2.60 6.24
C ALA A 28 2.28 3.08 5.51
N VAL A 29 2.23 3.28 4.18
CA VAL A 29 3.40 3.76 3.44
C VAL A 29 3.77 5.19 3.82
N CYS A 30 2.78 6.08 4.00
CA CYS A 30 2.99 7.45 4.44
C CYS A 30 3.71 7.48 5.80
N LYS A 31 3.23 6.67 6.75
CA LYS A 31 3.84 6.56 8.08
C LYS A 31 5.27 6.01 8.01
N GLN A 32 5.54 5.03 7.16
CA GLN A 32 6.88 4.47 6.98
C GLN A 32 7.85 5.49 6.39
N PHE A 33 7.44 6.21 5.35
CA PHE A 33 8.29 7.26 4.75
C PHE A 33 8.54 8.42 5.72
N GLU A 34 7.52 8.84 6.48
CA GLU A 34 7.69 9.85 7.53
C GLU A 34 8.69 9.41 8.61
N ALA A 35 8.56 8.18 9.12
CA ALA A 35 9.49 7.62 10.10
C ALA A 35 10.94 7.52 9.58
N LEU A 36 11.09 7.33 8.27
CA LEU A 36 12.37 7.29 7.56
C LEU A 36 12.86 8.68 7.13
N GLY A 37 12.11 9.75 7.40
CA GLY A 37 12.44 11.11 6.98
C GLY A 37 12.43 11.32 5.46
N LEU A 38 11.76 10.45 4.71
CA LEU A 38 11.59 10.52 3.27
C LEU A 38 10.35 11.34 2.93
N ARG A 39 10.52 12.33 2.05
CA ARG A 39 9.40 13.08 1.48
C ARG A 39 8.91 12.40 0.20
N CYS A 40 7.60 12.45 -0.01
CA CYS A 40 6.96 12.04 -1.26
C CYS A 40 5.89 13.05 -1.66
N GLY A 41 5.48 12.97 -2.93
CA GLY A 41 4.30 13.65 -3.45
C GLY A 41 3.04 12.84 -3.16
N GLN A 42 2.10 12.87 -4.11
CA GLN A 42 0.81 12.20 -3.97
C GLN A 42 0.97 10.69 -3.84
N VAL A 43 0.22 10.10 -2.90
CA VAL A 43 0.02 8.66 -2.79
C VAL A 43 -1.34 8.32 -3.38
N ARG A 44 -1.39 7.33 -4.27
CA ARG A 44 -2.62 6.81 -4.90
C ARG A 44 -2.71 5.32 -4.68
N THR A 45 -3.91 4.83 -4.40
CA THR A 45 -4.18 3.40 -4.33
C THR A 45 -5.34 3.04 -5.25
N VAL A 46 -5.19 1.92 -5.96
CA VAL A 46 -6.22 1.37 -6.87
C VAL A 46 -6.25 -0.13 -6.69
N GLY A 47 -7.38 -0.76 -7.00
CA GLY A 47 -7.52 -2.19 -6.73
C GLY A 47 -8.74 -2.83 -7.37
N THR A 48 -8.61 -4.12 -7.61
CA THR A 48 -9.65 -5.01 -8.14
C THR A 48 -9.77 -6.23 -7.21
N PRO A 49 -10.74 -7.13 -7.40
CA PRO A 49 -10.79 -8.39 -6.63
C PRO A 49 -9.49 -9.21 -6.65
N ARG A 50 -8.61 -8.99 -7.64
CA ARG A 50 -7.40 -9.77 -7.88
C ARG A 50 -6.10 -8.98 -7.74
N ARG A 51 -6.16 -7.71 -7.33
CA ARG A 51 -4.97 -6.88 -7.14
C ARG A 51 -5.19 -5.73 -6.17
N LEU A 52 -4.14 -5.42 -5.43
CA LEU A 52 -4.02 -4.21 -4.62
C LEU A 52 -2.80 -3.43 -5.10
N THR A 53 -2.96 -2.16 -5.42
CA THR A 53 -1.89 -1.35 -6.02
C THR A 53 -1.71 -0.04 -5.26
N LEU A 54 -0.46 0.32 -5.07
CA LEU A 54 0.02 1.55 -4.46
C LEU A 54 0.96 2.25 -5.46
N ALA A 55 0.73 3.53 -5.69
CA ALA A 55 1.61 4.39 -6.45
C ALA A 55 1.97 5.64 -5.64
N VAL A 56 3.24 6.03 -5.65
CA VAL A 56 3.75 7.18 -4.92
C VAL A 56 4.54 8.06 -5.87
N ALA A 57 4.07 9.29 -6.08
CA ALA A 57 4.77 10.28 -6.87
C ALA A 57 5.92 10.93 -6.08
N ASP A 58 6.92 11.42 -6.79
CA ASP A 58 7.98 12.29 -6.25
C ASP A 58 8.67 11.80 -4.97
N LEU A 59 8.84 10.49 -4.81
CA LEU A 59 9.55 9.94 -3.65
C LEU A 59 11.04 10.29 -3.72
N GLN A 60 11.58 10.86 -2.64
CA GLN A 60 13.00 11.18 -2.54
C GLN A 60 13.88 9.96 -2.80
N THR A 61 15.01 10.15 -3.46
CA THR A 61 15.94 9.08 -3.85
C THR A 61 16.84 8.64 -2.72
N ARG A 62 16.98 9.46 -1.67
CA ARG A 62 17.86 9.21 -0.54
C ARG A 62 17.29 9.86 0.71
N GLN A 63 17.46 9.20 1.84
CA GLN A 63 17.18 9.79 3.15
C GLN A 63 18.11 10.99 3.42
N PRO A 64 17.66 11.99 4.19
CA PRO A 64 18.55 13.03 4.67
C PRO A 64 19.61 12.42 5.61
N ASP A 65 20.82 12.97 5.54
CA ASP A 65 21.80 12.75 6.60
C ASP A 65 21.23 13.29 7.92
N ARG A 66 21.43 12.56 9.01
CA ARG A 66 20.95 12.96 10.34
C ARG A 66 22.06 12.96 11.35
N ARG A 67 22.00 13.92 12.26
CA ARG A 67 22.92 14.05 13.39
C ARG A 67 22.20 13.54 14.63
N VAL A 68 22.73 12.50 15.27
CA VAL A 68 22.18 11.91 16.50
C VAL A 68 23.08 12.28 17.67
N GLU A 69 22.48 12.85 18.71
CA GLU A 69 23.17 13.18 19.95
C GLU A 69 22.96 12.07 20.97
N HIS A 70 24.06 11.50 21.45
CA HIS A 70 24.07 10.53 22.53
C HIS A 70 24.51 11.24 23.81
N THR A 71 23.62 11.31 24.79
CA THR A 71 23.94 11.92 26.10
C THR A 71 24.73 10.95 26.97
N GLY A 72 25.92 11.38 27.37
CA GLY A 72 26.83 10.68 28.26
C GLY A 72 26.74 11.15 29.72
N PRO A 73 27.80 10.99 30.52
CA PRO A 73 27.80 11.41 31.92
C PRO A 73 27.75 12.94 32.07
N ALA A 74 27.34 13.42 33.24
CA ALA A 74 27.44 14.83 33.58
C ALA A 74 28.89 15.31 33.43
N LYS A 75 29.11 16.53 32.95
CA LYS A 75 30.45 17.11 32.73
C LYS A 75 31.33 17.02 33.98
N LYS A 76 30.73 17.25 35.16
CA LYS A 76 31.40 17.12 36.48
C LYS A 76 31.90 15.70 36.80
N ALA A 77 31.27 14.67 36.23
CA ALA A 77 31.70 13.29 36.35
C ALA A 77 32.57 12.84 35.16
N GLY A 78 32.60 13.63 34.08
CA GLY A 78 33.35 13.37 32.86
C GLY A 78 34.78 13.90 32.88
N PHE A 79 35.08 14.89 33.72
CA PHE A 79 36.42 15.44 33.91
C PHE A 79 36.79 15.47 35.39
N ASP A 80 38.07 15.25 35.69
CA ASP A 80 38.60 15.40 37.04
C ASP A 80 38.92 16.88 37.39
N ALA A 81 39.43 17.11 38.60
CA ALA A 81 39.74 18.46 39.10
C ALA A 81 40.87 19.15 38.31
N ASP A 82 41.71 18.38 37.62
CA ASP A 82 42.83 18.85 36.82
C ASP A 82 42.44 19.05 35.33
N GLY A 83 41.17 18.78 34.99
CA GLY A 83 40.63 18.91 33.64
C GLY A 83 40.89 17.69 32.74
N ASN A 84 41.40 16.58 33.27
CA ASN A 84 41.64 15.38 32.49
C ASN A 84 40.36 14.55 32.34
N PRO A 85 40.17 13.84 31.21
CA PRO A 85 39.02 12.99 31.00
C PRO A 85 38.97 11.84 32.02
N SER A 86 37.82 11.70 32.70
CA SER A 86 37.59 10.62 33.65
C SER A 86 37.41 9.27 32.94
N ARG A 87 37.51 8.18 33.71
CA ARG A 87 37.17 6.83 33.20
C ARG A 87 35.76 6.77 32.60
N ALA A 88 34.82 7.56 33.11
CA ALA A 88 33.45 7.60 32.60
C ALA A 88 33.39 8.28 31.22
N ALA A 89 34.10 9.39 31.02
CA ALA A 89 34.18 10.05 29.72
C ALA A 89 34.90 9.19 28.68
N LEU A 90 36.04 8.57 29.05
CA LEU A 90 36.79 7.67 28.17
C LEU A 90 35.99 6.43 27.78
N GLY A 91 35.28 5.83 28.75
CA GLY A 91 34.40 4.69 28.50
C GLY A 91 33.23 5.05 27.59
N PHE A 92 32.63 6.23 27.80
CA PHE A 92 31.55 6.74 26.97
C PHE A 92 32.02 7.00 25.53
N ALA A 93 33.11 7.75 25.34
CA ALA A 93 33.70 8.03 24.03
C ALA A 93 34.02 6.73 23.27
N ARG A 94 34.68 5.76 23.93
CA ARG A 94 34.98 4.45 23.36
C ARG A 94 33.72 3.69 22.94
N SER A 95 32.65 3.73 23.75
CA SER A 95 31.38 3.07 23.42
C SER A 95 30.68 3.65 22.18
N ARG A 96 31.01 4.89 21.83
CA ARG A 96 30.47 5.62 20.67
C ARG A 96 31.46 5.66 19.49
N GLY A 97 32.67 5.13 19.65
CA GLY A 97 33.69 5.13 18.60
C GLY A 97 34.29 6.50 18.28
N VAL A 98 34.16 7.49 19.17
CA VAL A 98 34.70 8.86 18.99
C VAL A 98 35.88 9.11 19.93
N ALA A 99 36.74 10.07 19.60
CA ALA A 99 37.78 10.52 20.53
C ALA A 99 37.13 11.26 21.71
N VAL A 100 37.79 11.25 22.88
CA VAL A 100 37.24 11.95 24.05
C VAL A 100 37.28 13.47 23.87
N GLU A 101 38.22 13.95 23.05
CA GLU A 101 38.32 15.36 22.64
C GLU A 101 37.15 15.82 21.76
N ASP A 102 36.49 14.90 21.05
CA ASP A 102 35.36 15.21 20.15
C ASP A 102 34.01 15.29 20.89
N LEU A 103 34.00 14.99 22.21
CA LEU A 103 32.80 15.11 23.03
C LEU A 103 32.39 16.57 23.20
N GLN A 104 31.12 16.87 22.92
CA GLN A 104 30.54 18.19 23.09
C GLN A 104 29.89 18.30 24.48
N VAL A 105 29.64 19.52 24.94
CA VAL A 105 28.93 19.77 26.20
C VAL A 105 27.60 20.42 25.88
N THR A 106 26.50 19.81 26.33
CA THR A 106 25.15 20.36 26.20
C THR A 106 24.59 20.72 27.57
N ALA A 107 24.04 21.93 27.70
CA ALA A 107 23.36 22.38 28.91
C ALA A 107 21.90 21.90 28.90
N THR A 108 21.50 21.22 29.98
CA THR A 108 20.12 20.78 30.21
C THR A 108 19.59 21.39 31.52
N PRO A 109 18.26 21.39 31.77
CA PRO A 109 17.72 21.82 33.06
C PRO A 109 18.27 21.03 34.27
N LYS A 110 18.86 19.85 34.04
CA LYS A 110 19.45 18.98 35.06
C LYS A 110 20.98 19.10 35.16
N GLY A 111 21.60 20.04 34.44
CA GLY A 111 23.05 20.30 34.44
C GLY A 111 23.71 20.13 33.05
N GLU A 112 25.03 20.31 33.02
CA GLU A 112 25.87 20.11 31.83
C GLU A 112 26.24 18.63 31.66
N TYR A 113 26.05 18.08 30.45
CA TYR A 113 26.37 16.69 30.11
C TYR A 113 27.32 16.62 28.92
N LEU A 114 28.16 15.59 28.92
CA LEU A 114 28.95 15.22 27.74
C LEU A 114 28.03 14.60 26.70
N VAL A 115 28.21 14.95 25.43
CA VAL A 115 27.42 14.45 24.30
C VAL A 115 28.37 13.99 23.21
N ALA A 116 28.17 12.76 22.75
CA ALA A 116 28.79 12.28 21.52
C ALA A 116 27.83 12.55 20.38
N VAL A 117 28.34 13.15 19.30
CA VAL A 117 27.58 13.45 18.10
C VAL A 117 27.93 12.42 17.06
N GLU A 118 26.91 11.73 16.54
CA GLU A 118 27.06 10.76 15.46
C GLU A 118 26.38 11.29 14.19
N ASP A 119 27.17 11.47 13.13
CA ASP A 119 26.67 11.82 11.81
C ASP A 119 26.31 10.55 11.02
N ILE A 120 25.01 10.26 10.93
CA ILE A 120 24.49 9.10 10.22
C ILE A 120 24.17 9.52 8.78
N LYS A 121 24.89 8.92 7.82
CA LYS A 121 24.60 9.09 6.39
C LYS A 121 23.27 8.44 6.03
N GLY A 122 22.42 9.21 5.34
CA GLY A 122 21.15 8.70 4.83
C GLY A 122 21.38 7.62 3.77
N LEU A 123 20.48 6.63 3.74
CA LEU A 123 20.51 5.52 2.79
C LEU A 123 19.76 5.88 1.50
N GLU A 124 20.15 5.25 0.39
CA GLU A 124 19.40 5.30 -0.86
C GLU A 124 18.01 4.67 -0.64
N THR A 125 16.95 5.35 -1.07
CA THR A 125 15.57 4.88 -0.91
C THR A 125 15.38 3.50 -1.53
N LYS A 126 16.01 3.25 -2.69
CA LYS A 126 15.97 1.94 -3.37
C LYS A 126 16.43 0.78 -2.47
N ALA A 127 17.38 1.01 -1.57
CA ALA A 127 17.86 -0.01 -0.63
C ALA A 127 16.89 -0.27 0.53
N LEU A 128 16.00 0.68 0.83
CA LEU A 128 15.01 0.59 1.90
C LEU A 128 13.70 -0.05 1.45
N LEU A 129 13.34 0.13 0.17
CA LEU A 129 12.06 -0.33 -0.39
C LEU A 129 11.78 -1.83 -0.19
N PRO A 130 12.74 -2.78 -0.37
CA PRO A 130 12.47 -4.20 -0.17
C PRO A 130 11.80 -4.53 1.17
N GLU A 131 12.36 -4.00 2.27
CA GLU A 131 11.82 -4.26 3.62
C GLU A 131 10.48 -3.54 3.84
N ILE A 132 10.34 -2.31 3.33
CA ILE A 132 9.10 -1.54 3.42
C ILE A 132 7.96 -2.28 2.72
N LEU A 133 8.16 -2.67 1.45
CA LEU A 133 7.13 -3.34 0.65
C LEU A 133 6.79 -4.72 1.23
N ALA A 134 7.79 -5.47 1.71
CA ALA A 134 7.55 -6.74 2.39
C ALA A 134 6.82 -6.57 3.73
N GLY A 135 7.08 -5.48 4.46
CA GLY A 135 6.33 -5.09 5.65
C GLY A 135 4.86 -4.80 5.33
N LEU A 136 4.59 -3.99 4.30
CA LEU A 136 3.23 -3.67 3.86
C LEU A 136 2.38 -4.92 3.56
N ILE A 137 2.97 -5.93 2.90
CA ILE A 137 2.29 -7.20 2.64
C ILE A 137 1.97 -7.95 3.93
N ARG A 138 2.92 -8.02 4.87
CA ARG A 138 2.74 -8.76 6.14
C ARG A 138 1.70 -8.11 7.04
N ASP A 139 1.62 -6.78 7.02
CA ASP A 139 0.81 -6.00 7.96
C ASP A 139 -0.61 -5.73 7.43
N LEU A 140 -0.90 -6.06 6.17
CA LEU A 140 -2.20 -5.86 5.55
C LEU A 140 -3.34 -6.53 6.35
N PRO A 141 -4.30 -5.75 6.87
CA PRO A 141 -5.34 -6.30 7.73
C PRO A 141 -6.45 -6.92 6.89
N PHE A 142 -6.74 -8.20 7.14
CA PHE A 142 -7.88 -8.88 6.54
C PHE A 142 -8.77 -9.53 7.61
N PRO A 143 -10.11 -9.42 7.50
CA PRO A 143 -11.02 -10.04 8.47
C PRO A 143 -10.85 -11.56 8.58
N LYS A 144 -10.47 -12.21 7.47
CA LYS A 144 -10.01 -13.60 7.45
C LYS A 144 -8.74 -13.66 6.62
N SER A 145 -7.75 -14.38 7.14
CA SER A 145 -6.52 -14.70 6.45
C SER A 145 -6.28 -16.21 6.46
N MET A 146 -5.40 -16.66 5.57
CA MET A 146 -5.01 -18.05 5.43
C MET A 146 -3.52 -18.14 5.12
N ARG A 147 -2.95 -19.29 5.43
CA ARG A 147 -1.66 -19.74 4.90
C ARG A 147 -1.92 -20.68 3.72
N TRP A 148 -1.03 -20.68 2.74
CA TRP A 148 -1.14 -21.56 1.57
C TRP A 148 0.22 -22.19 1.22
N GLY A 149 0.17 -23.29 0.47
CA GLY A 149 1.38 -24.00 0.06
C GLY A 149 2.23 -24.43 1.26
N ARG A 150 3.53 -24.13 1.19
CA ARG A 150 4.51 -24.36 2.28
C ARG A 150 4.83 -23.09 3.05
N GLY A 151 4.13 -22.01 2.75
CA GLY A 151 4.34 -20.68 3.29
C GLY A 151 4.00 -20.55 4.77
N GLN A 152 4.53 -19.51 5.40
CA GLN A 152 4.22 -19.10 6.77
C GLN A 152 3.46 -17.77 6.83
N ILE A 153 3.45 -17.01 5.72
CA ILE A 153 2.71 -15.76 5.63
C ILE A 153 1.21 -16.04 5.66
N SER A 154 0.49 -15.21 6.44
CA SER A 154 -0.96 -15.20 6.45
C SER A 154 -1.44 -14.02 5.61
N PHE A 155 -2.29 -14.28 4.63
CA PHE A 155 -2.85 -13.25 3.74
C PHE A 155 -4.30 -13.60 3.38
N ALA A 156 -5.08 -12.68 2.80
CA ALA A 156 -6.48 -12.96 2.44
C ALA A 156 -6.63 -14.17 1.52
N ARG A 157 -5.73 -14.27 0.54
CA ARG A 157 -5.66 -15.30 -0.50
C ARG A 157 -4.22 -15.44 -1.00
N PRO A 158 -3.88 -16.52 -1.73
CA PRO A 158 -2.56 -16.68 -2.32
C PRO A 158 -2.13 -15.48 -3.15
N ILE A 159 -0.92 -15.00 -2.88
CA ILE A 159 -0.21 -14.03 -3.73
C ILE A 159 0.32 -14.79 -4.94
N LEU A 160 0.07 -14.24 -6.13
CA LEU A 160 0.37 -14.86 -7.43
C LEU A 160 1.51 -14.16 -8.17
N TRP A 161 1.61 -12.84 -8.06
CA TRP A 161 2.72 -12.06 -8.62
C TRP A 161 2.94 -10.80 -7.78
N LEU A 162 4.13 -10.24 -7.91
CA LEU A 162 4.49 -8.96 -7.33
C LEU A 162 5.07 -8.07 -8.42
N LEU A 163 4.53 -6.87 -8.56
CA LEU A 163 5.14 -5.84 -9.37
C LEU A 163 5.66 -4.74 -8.48
N ALA A 164 6.92 -4.35 -8.65
CA ALA A 164 7.53 -3.29 -7.86
C ALA A 164 8.58 -2.54 -8.68
N LEU A 165 8.27 -1.29 -9.00
CA LEU A 165 9.13 -0.39 -9.78
C LEU A 165 9.43 0.86 -8.97
N TYR A 166 10.69 1.29 -8.98
CA TYR A 166 11.11 2.58 -8.45
C TYR A 166 11.95 3.32 -9.49
N GLY A 167 11.44 4.46 -9.97
CA GLY A 167 12.06 5.18 -11.08
C GLY A 167 12.12 4.36 -12.37
N GLY A 168 11.16 3.46 -12.59
CA GLY A 168 11.14 2.53 -13.74
C GLY A 168 12.03 1.30 -13.60
N GLU A 169 12.79 1.18 -12.51
CA GLU A 169 13.64 0.01 -12.25
C GLU A 169 13.00 -0.95 -11.26
N VAL A 170 13.19 -2.26 -11.46
CA VAL A 170 12.66 -3.27 -10.54
C VAL A 170 13.29 -3.12 -9.15
N VAL A 171 12.44 -3.07 -8.13
CA VAL A 171 12.83 -3.23 -6.72
C VAL A 171 12.89 -4.73 -6.43
N ASP A 172 14.09 -5.30 -6.34
CA ASP A 172 14.28 -6.74 -6.14
C ASP A 172 13.98 -7.14 -4.68
N PHE A 173 12.91 -7.91 -4.48
CA PHE A 173 12.60 -8.60 -3.24
C PHE A 173 11.73 -9.82 -3.53
N SER A 174 11.45 -10.62 -2.50
CA SER A 174 10.56 -11.78 -2.63
C SER A 174 9.69 -11.93 -1.40
N ILE A 175 8.48 -12.44 -1.62
CA ILE A 175 7.60 -12.93 -0.57
C ILE A 175 7.43 -14.42 -0.80
N GLU A 176 8.00 -15.20 0.12
CA GLU A 176 8.09 -16.65 -0.02
C GLU A 176 8.71 -17.01 -1.38
N GLU A 177 7.97 -17.68 -2.26
CA GLU A 177 8.44 -18.09 -3.59
C GLU A 177 8.12 -17.05 -4.69
N THR A 178 7.42 -15.96 -4.36
CA THR A 178 7.02 -14.94 -5.32
C THR A 178 8.06 -13.82 -5.37
N LYS A 179 8.76 -13.71 -6.50
CA LYS A 179 9.73 -12.64 -6.76
C LYS A 179 9.04 -11.42 -7.37
N SER A 180 9.46 -10.21 -6.97
CA SER A 180 9.02 -8.97 -7.60
C SER A 180 9.59 -8.80 -9.02
N GLY A 181 8.84 -8.12 -9.88
CA GLY A 181 9.25 -7.80 -11.24
C GLY A 181 8.57 -6.55 -11.81
N ALA A 182 8.61 -6.43 -13.13
CA ALA A 182 7.99 -5.34 -13.90
C ALA A 182 6.69 -5.76 -14.61
N VAL A 183 6.14 -6.92 -14.24
CA VAL A 183 5.04 -7.57 -14.97
C VAL A 183 3.76 -7.58 -14.12
N THR A 184 2.68 -7.07 -14.70
CA THR A 184 1.30 -7.26 -14.24
C THR A 184 0.56 -8.24 -15.17
N ARG A 185 -0.73 -8.47 -14.92
CA ARG A 185 -1.57 -9.38 -15.71
C ARG A 185 -2.91 -8.76 -16.05
N GLY A 186 -3.37 -9.00 -17.28
CA GLY A 186 -4.70 -8.60 -17.73
C GLY A 186 -5.82 -9.46 -17.15
N HIS A 187 -7.03 -9.32 -17.69
CA HIS A 187 -8.20 -10.04 -17.20
C HIS A 187 -8.03 -11.56 -17.33
N ARG A 188 -8.32 -12.30 -16.25
CA ARG A 188 -8.08 -13.76 -16.15
C ARG A 188 -8.62 -14.58 -17.32
N PHE A 189 -9.75 -14.18 -17.90
CA PHE A 189 -10.41 -14.92 -18.98
C PHE A 189 -10.36 -14.20 -20.33
N MET A 190 -10.36 -12.87 -20.33
CA MET A 190 -10.51 -12.09 -21.56
C MET A 190 -9.16 -11.69 -22.16
N ALA A 191 -8.15 -11.51 -21.32
CA ALA A 191 -6.81 -11.12 -21.72
C ALA A 191 -5.77 -11.62 -20.70
N PRO A 192 -5.55 -12.94 -20.57
CA PRO A 192 -4.76 -13.55 -19.47
C PRO A 192 -3.25 -13.31 -19.59
N ALA A 193 -2.80 -12.55 -20.58
CA ALA A 193 -1.39 -12.33 -20.86
C ALA A 193 -0.71 -11.53 -19.75
N GLU A 194 0.58 -11.80 -19.59
CA GLU A 194 1.50 -10.98 -18.81
C GLU A 194 1.80 -9.68 -19.56
N ILE A 195 1.92 -8.60 -18.79
CA ILE A 195 2.07 -7.24 -19.32
C ILE A 195 3.19 -6.55 -18.58
N THR A 196 4.26 -6.22 -19.28
CA THR A 196 5.32 -5.36 -18.73
C THR A 196 4.85 -3.91 -18.70
N VAL A 197 5.06 -3.24 -17.58
CA VAL A 197 4.73 -1.81 -17.40
C VAL A 197 5.97 -1.04 -16.96
N THR A 198 5.98 0.27 -17.20
CA THR A 198 7.13 1.13 -16.87
C THR A 198 6.85 2.16 -15.77
N GLY A 199 5.59 2.33 -15.36
CA GLY A 199 5.16 3.32 -14.38
C GLY A 199 3.63 3.30 -14.19
N PHE A 200 3.10 4.16 -13.33
CA PHE A 200 1.70 4.05 -12.91
C PHE A 200 0.69 4.39 -14.02
N GLU A 201 0.93 5.43 -14.82
CA GLU A 201 0.03 5.79 -15.91
C GLU A 201 0.04 4.75 -17.04
N ASP A 202 1.23 4.22 -17.39
CA ASP A 202 1.37 3.09 -18.33
C ASP A 202 0.68 1.83 -17.81
N TYR A 203 0.76 1.57 -16.50
CA TYR A 203 0.04 0.48 -15.84
C TYR A 203 -1.48 0.58 -16.01
N LEU A 204 -2.07 1.76 -15.75
CA LEU A 204 -3.52 1.97 -15.91
C LEU A 204 -3.96 1.79 -17.37
N GLU A 205 -3.23 2.39 -18.30
CA GLU A 205 -3.56 2.31 -19.73
C GLU A 205 -3.45 0.88 -20.27
N ARG A 206 -2.38 0.17 -19.92
CA ARG A 206 -2.19 -1.21 -20.35
C ARG A 206 -3.23 -2.14 -19.76
N LEU A 207 -3.60 -1.98 -18.49
CA LEU A 207 -4.68 -2.78 -17.90
C LEU A 207 -6.02 -2.53 -18.58
N ARG A 208 -6.34 -1.27 -18.91
CA ARG A 208 -7.55 -0.93 -19.67
C ARG A 208 -7.61 -1.65 -21.01
N GLN A 209 -6.49 -1.65 -21.76
CA GLN A 209 -6.36 -2.39 -23.02
C GLN A 209 -6.52 -3.91 -22.88
N HIS A 210 -6.28 -4.44 -21.68
CA HIS A 210 -6.39 -5.87 -21.36
C HIS A 210 -7.58 -6.17 -20.44
N SER A 211 -8.67 -5.41 -20.61
CA SER A 211 -9.98 -5.65 -19.97
C SER A 211 -9.97 -5.57 -18.45
N VAL A 212 -9.16 -4.67 -17.87
CA VAL A 212 -9.13 -4.39 -16.43
C VAL A 212 -9.18 -2.89 -16.20
N LEU A 213 -10.26 -2.40 -15.58
CA LEU A 213 -10.35 -1.01 -15.11
C LEU A 213 -9.81 -0.98 -13.68
N ALA A 214 -8.53 -0.69 -13.46
CA ALA A 214 -7.92 -0.80 -12.13
C ALA A 214 -8.41 0.28 -11.13
N ASP A 215 -8.70 1.48 -11.61
CA ASP A 215 -9.19 2.60 -10.79
C ASP A 215 -10.67 2.36 -10.38
N PRO A 216 -10.99 2.30 -9.07
CA PRO A 216 -12.36 2.09 -8.62
C PRO A 216 -13.30 3.23 -9.01
N VAL A 217 -12.82 4.47 -9.16
CA VAL A 217 -13.66 5.60 -9.60
C VAL A 217 -14.08 5.43 -11.05
N GLU A 218 -13.13 5.11 -11.93
CA GLU A 218 -13.40 4.80 -13.34
C GLU A 218 -14.34 3.60 -13.46
N ARG A 219 -14.06 2.53 -12.71
CA ARG A 219 -14.86 1.30 -12.76
C ARG A 219 -16.28 1.52 -12.25
N ARG A 220 -16.46 2.31 -11.18
CA ARG A 220 -17.79 2.66 -10.65
C ARG A 220 -18.64 3.39 -11.68
N ALA A 221 -18.05 4.36 -12.39
CA ALA A 221 -18.73 5.06 -13.47
C ALA A 221 -19.14 4.10 -14.59
N ALA A 222 -18.27 3.13 -14.93
CA ALA A 222 -18.58 2.10 -15.92
C ALA A 222 -19.71 1.14 -15.45
N VAL A 223 -19.79 0.77 -14.17
CA VAL A 223 -20.91 -0.02 -13.62
C VAL A 223 -22.23 0.71 -13.85
N ILE A 224 -22.30 1.98 -13.46
CA ILE A 224 -23.52 2.79 -13.61
C ILE A 224 -23.90 2.96 -15.08
N ALA A 225 -22.91 3.19 -15.94
CA ALA A 225 -23.12 3.30 -17.38
C ALA A 225 -23.70 2.00 -17.97
N GLU A 226 -23.16 0.84 -17.59
CA GLU A 226 -23.64 -0.47 -18.05
C GLU A 226 -25.06 -0.78 -17.58
N VAL A 227 -25.38 -0.49 -16.30
CA VAL A 227 -26.75 -0.62 -15.76
C VAL A 227 -27.71 0.27 -16.55
N SER A 228 -27.34 1.52 -16.77
CA SER A 228 -28.18 2.48 -17.49
C SER A 228 -28.37 2.07 -18.96
N ARG A 229 -27.33 1.53 -19.59
CA ARG A 229 -27.37 1.03 -20.97
C ARG A 229 -28.40 -0.10 -21.10
N VAL A 230 -28.32 -1.14 -20.26
CA VAL A 230 -29.22 -2.29 -20.38
C VAL A 230 -30.67 -1.98 -20.04
N VAL A 231 -30.93 -1.03 -19.13
CA VAL A 231 -32.29 -0.57 -18.83
C VAL A 231 -32.91 0.15 -20.02
N ARG A 232 -32.18 1.06 -20.66
CA ARG A 232 -32.66 1.76 -21.87
C ARG A 232 -32.93 0.81 -23.03
N GLU A 233 -32.02 -0.16 -23.25
CA GLU A 233 -32.18 -1.19 -24.29
C GLU A 233 -33.45 -2.03 -24.06
N ARG A 234 -33.72 -2.42 -22.81
CA ARG A 234 -34.91 -3.22 -22.47
C ARG A 234 -36.21 -2.42 -22.58
N ALA A 235 -36.21 -1.15 -22.19
CA ALA A 235 -37.38 -0.29 -22.21
C ALA A 235 -37.73 0.26 -23.61
N GLY A 236 -36.83 0.11 -24.59
CA GLY A 236 -37.04 0.61 -25.95
C GLY A 236 -36.97 2.13 -26.10
N GLY A 237 -36.31 2.84 -25.17
CA GLY A 237 -36.15 4.30 -25.21
C GLY A 237 -35.66 4.93 -23.90
N GLU A 238 -35.67 6.27 -23.84
CA GLU A 238 -35.17 7.09 -22.73
C GLU A 238 -36.11 7.15 -21.50
N GLY A 239 -37.26 6.48 -21.52
CA GLY A 239 -38.30 6.62 -20.50
C GLY A 239 -38.11 5.77 -19.23
N ALA A 240 -37.14 4.86 -19.19
CA ALA A 240 -36.87 4.02 -18.02
C ALA A 240 -35.55 4.39 -17.37
N GLU A 241 -35.60 4.65 -16.06
CA GLU A 241 -34.43 4.96 -15.24
C GLU A 241 -34.14 3.82 -14.26
N PRO A 242 -32.87 3.38 -14.12
CA PRO A 242 -32.51 2.42 -13.09
C PRO A 242 -32.67 3.04 -11.70
N VAL A 243 -33.30 2.30 -10.79
CA VAL A 243 -33.22 2.60 -9.35
C VAL A 243 -31.88 2.06 -8.85
N LEU A 244 -30.94 2.97 -8.60
CA LEU A 244 -29.59 2.61 -8.14
C LEU A 244 -29.55 2.55 -6.61
N ASP A 245 -29.06 1.42 -6.09
CA ASP A 245 -28.60 1.32 -4.70
C ASP A 245 -27.09 1.59 -4.69
N GLU A 246 -26.69 2.72 -4.09
CA GLU A 246 -25.30 3.14 -4.03
C GLU A 246 -24.38 2.10 -3.37
N LYS A 247 -24.86 1.40 -2.32
CA LYS A 247 -24.06 0.35 -1.65
C LYS A 247 -23.85 -0.85 -2.56
N LEU A 248 -24.88 -1.22 -3.33
CA LEU A 248 -24.78 -2.30 -4.31
C LEU A 248 -23.83 -1.92 -5.45
N VAL A 249 -23.91 -0.68 -5.95
CA VAL A 249 -22.97 -0.18 -6.98
C VAL A 249 -21.53 -0.23 -6.47
N ASP A 250 -21.29 0.21 -5.23
CA ASP A 250 -19.97 0.15 -4.61
C ASP A 250 -19.51 -1.31 -4.44
N GLN A 251 -20.38 -2.20 -3.98
CA GLN A 251 -20.06 -3.63 -3.86
C GLN A 251 -19.72 -4.25 -5.22
N VAL A 252 -20.51 -4.01 -6.26
CA VAL A 252 -20.28 -4.54 -7.61
C VAL A 252 -18.98 -4.00 -8.19
N THR A 253 -18.68 -2.72 -7.97
CA THR A 253 -17.39 -2.11 -8.35
C THR A 253 -16.20 -2.90 -7.80
N PHE A 254 -16.33 -3.46 -6.61
CA PHE A 254 -15.28 -4.27 -5.97
C PHE A 254 -15.45 -5.79 -6.19
N LEU A 255 -16.41 -6.24 -7.00
CA LEU A 255 -16.60 -7.64 -7.39
C LEU A 255 -16.08 -7.95 -8.80
N VAL A 256 -15.89 -6.93 -9.65
CA VAL A 256 -15.48 -7.12 -11.04
C VAL A 256 -14.21 -6.33 -11.36
N GLU A 257 -13.45 -6.78 -12.36
CA GLU A 257 -12.34 -6.00 -12.94
C GLU A 257 -12.81 -5.14 -14.13
N ILE A 258 -13.83 -5.61 -14.85
CA ILE A 258 -14.49 -4.91 -15.96
C ILE A 258 -16.00 -5.23 -15.90
N PRO A 259 -16.89 -4.21 -15.77
CA PRO A 259 -18.31 -4.46 -15.68
C PRO A 259 -18.93 -4.77 -17.04
N TRP A 260 -19.96 -5.60 -17.04
CA TRP A 260 -20.82 -5.86 -18.19
C TRP A 260 -22.26 -6.05 -17.71
N GLY A 261 -23.16 -5.20 -18.19
CA GLY A 261 -24.56 -5.23 -17.79
C GLY A 261 -25.33 -6.33 -18.51
N VAL A 262 -26.21 -7.02 -17.78
CA VAL A 262 -27.21 -7.94 -18.35
C VAL A 262 -28.56 -7.65 -17.69
N CYS A 263 -29.60 -7.43 -18.50
CA CYS A 263 -30.97 -7.28 -18.01
C CYS A 263 -31.68 -8.64 -18.01
N GLY A 264 -32.10 -9.09 -16.82
CA GLY A 264 -32.90 -10.29 -16.64
C GLY A 264 -34.34 -9.96 -16.23
N SER A 265 -35.23 -10.93 -16.34
CA SER A 265 -36.61 -10.87 -15.84
C SER A 265 -36.96 -12.15 -15.11
N PHE A 266 -37.82 -12.05 -14.10
CA PHE A 266 -38.42 -13.21 -13.45
C PHE A 266 -39.73 -13.59 -14.16
N ASP A 267 -40.06 -14.88 -14.15
CA ASP A 267 -41.39 -15.37 -14.56
C ASP A 267 -42.43 -14.85 -13.55
N GLU A 268 -43.56 -14.35 -14.02
CA GLU A 268 -44.58 -13.67 -13.21
C GLU A 268 -45.06 -14.52 -12.04
N LYS A 269 -45.15 -15.85 -12.22
CA LYS A 269 -45.53 -16.80 -11.17
C LYS A 269 -44.61 -16.79 -9.94
N PHE A 270 -43.37 -16.32 -10.08
CA PHE A 270 -42.42 -16.19 -8.95
C PHE A 270 -42.48 -14.82 -8.27
N LEU A 271 -43.22 -13.88 -8.83
CA LEU A 271 -43.52 -12.59 -8.22
C LEU A 271 -44.77 -12.66 -7.32
N GLU A 272 -45.54 -13.74 -7.43
CA GLU A 272 -46.67 -14.05 -6.54
C GLU A 272 -46.13 -14.52 -5.18
N LEU A 273 -46.29 -13.67 -4.15
CA LEU A 273 -46.01 -14.03 -2.76
C LEU A 273 -47.29 -14.56 -2.10
N PRO A 274 -47.23 -15.70 -1.36
CA PRO A 274 -48.35 -16.16 -0.55
C PRO A 274 -48.76 -15.12 0.49
N GLU A 275 -50.06 -15.06 0.79
CA GLU A 275 -50.65 -14.05 1.68
C GLU A 275 -50.00 -14.09 3.09
N GLU A 276 -49.60 -15.28 3.53
CA GLU A 276 -48.96 -15.53 4.83
C GLU A 276 -47.58 -14.84 4.96
N VAL A 277 -46.84 -14.68 3.86
CA VAL A 277 -45.51 -14.02 3.84
C VAL A 277 -45.64 -12.51 3.96
N LEU A 278 -46.73 -11.93 3.42
CA LEU A 278 -47.02 -10.49 3.50
C LEU A 278 -47.44 -10.06 4.90
N ILE A 279 -48.15 -10.94 5.64
CA ILE A 279 -48.65 -10.65 6.99
C ILE A 279 -47.54 -10.75 8.06
N THR A 280 -46.54 -11.60 7.86
CA THR A 280 -45.49 -11.87 8.89
C THR A 280 -44.27 -10.94 8.81
N SER A 281 -44.14 -10.14 7.74
CA SER A 281 -42.95 -9.32 7.46
C SER A 281 -43.16 -7.80 7.65
N MET A 282 -44.38 -7.37 7.99
CA MET A 282 -44.75 -6.00 8.39
C MET A 282 -45.07 -5.95 9.88
#